data_AF-A0ABD0YTM1-F1
#
_entry.id   AF-A0ABD0YTM1-F1
#
_cell.length_a   1.000
_cell.length_b   1.000
_cell.length_c   1.000
_cell.angle_alpha   90.00
_cell.angle_beta   90.00
_cell.angle_gamma   90.00
#
_symmetry.space_group_name_H-M   'P 1'
#
loop_
_entity.id
_entity.type
_entity.pdbx_description
1 polymer ?
#
loop_
_entity_poly.entity_id
_entity_poly.type
_entity_poly.pdbx_seq_one_letter_code
_entity_poly.pdbx_strand_id
1 'polypeptide(L)'
;MNSVMDDNKVLTLINSERITMPEQVSLLFEVEDLVVASPATVSRCGMVFNDYKDFGWRPYVDSWLQSQTNKNYKRFVSYMRSHFDTYLDITLDFKRLNCVEIVPVPELCAVKSLCKLLQCLARPENCFGQDRNDIDTFGYMTKLWFLFW
;
A
#
# COMPACT_ATOMS: atom_id res chain seq x y z
N MET A 1 20.47 18.89 15.59
CA MET A 1 20.64 17.58 14.90
C MET A 1 21.75 17.61 13.85
N ASN A 2 22.07 18.76 13.24
CA ASN A 2 23.11 18.85 12.21
C ASN A 2 24.47 18.22 12.61
N SER A 3 24.91 18.40 13.86
CA SER A 3 26.19 17.84 14.36
C SER A 3 26.23 16.30 14.43
N VAL A 4 25.08 15.63 14.52
CA VAL A 4 25.00 14.16 14.50
C VAL A 4 24.95 13.61 13.08
N MET A 5 24.51 14.43 12.12
CA MET A 5 24.44 14.09 10.69
C MET A 5 25.72 14.45 9.93
N ASP A 6 26.60 15.24 10.54
CA ASP A 6 27.91 15.61 9.98
C ASP A 6 28.99 14.58 10.36
N ASP A 7 30.19 14.71 9.81
CA ASP A 7 31.33 13.79 10.04
C ASP A 7 31.67 13.60 11.53
N ASN A 8 31.30 14.58 12.36
CA ASN A 8 31.51 14.54 13.80
C ASN A 8 30.66 13.47 14.51
N LYS A 9 29.49 13.09 13.98
CA LYS A 9 28.56 12.10 14.59
C LYS A 9 28.30 12.34 16.09
N VAL A 10 28.19 13.60 16.51
CA VAL A 10 27.97 13.99 17.92
C VAL A 10 26.57 14.57 18.12
N LEU A 11 25.80 13.94 19.00
CA LEU A 11 24.54 14.46 19.51
C LEU A 11 24.83 15.39 20.69
N THR A 12 24.42 16.66 20.57
CA THR A 12 24.48 17.63 21.66
C THR A 12 23.09 17.79 22.27
N LEU A 13 22.97 17.51 23.56
CA LEU A 13 21.74 17.64 24.34
C LEU A 13 21.58 19.08 24.87
N ILE A 14 20.37 19.42 25.33
CA ILE A 14 20.03 20.78 25.83
C ILE A 14 20.87 21.18 27.05
N ASN A 15 21.25 20.19 27.88
CA ASN A 15 22.18 20.37 29.00
C ASN A 15 23.65 20.52 28.56
N SER A 16 23.92 20.68 27.26
CA SER A 16 25.25 20.75 26.65
C SER A 16 26.09 19.48 26.74
N GLU A 17 25.50 18.36 27.17
CA GLU A 17 26.15 17.06 27.13
C GLU A 17 26.34 16.60 25.68
N ARG A 18 27.48 15.95 25.42
CA ARG A 18 27.88 15.50 24.09
C ARG A 18 27.99 13.98 24.08
N ILE A 19 27.19 13.35 23.23
CA ILE A 19 27.16 11.91 23.04
C ILE A 19 27.66 11.62 21.62
N THR A 20 28.79 10.94 21.51
CA THR A 20 29.32 10.47 20.23
C THR A 20 28.58 9.20 19.81
N MET A 21 28.07 9.16 18.58
CA MET A 21 27.40 7.98 18.03
C MET A 21 28.44 6.93 17.63
N PRO A 22 28.37 5.70 18.19
CA PRO A 22 29.22 4.58 17.77
C PRO A 22 28.97 4.22 16.29
N GLU A 23 29.95 3.60 15.65
CA GLU A 23 29.83 3.18 14.23
C GLU A 23 28.69 2.21 13.97
N GLN A 24 28.27 1.46 15.00
CA GLN A 24 27.17 0.50 14.93
C GLN A 24 25.78 1.18 14.91
N VAL A 25 25.70 2.49 15.15
CA VAL A 25 24.43 3.22 15.20
C VAL A 25 24.21 3.97 13.90
N SER A 26 23.05 3.73 13.29
CA SER A 26 22.59 4.45 12.09
C SER A 26 21.27 5.16 12.38
N LEU A 27 21.10 6.34 11.78
CA LEU A 27 19.86 7.10 11.83
C LEU A 27 19.13 6.93 10.50
N LEU A 28 17.87 6.48 10.56
CA LEU A 28 16.99 6.34 9.42
C LEU A 28 15.79 7.25 9.61
N PHE A 29 15.43 7.99 8.57
CA PHE A 29 14.25 8.84 8.54
C PHE A 29 13.32 8.38 7.42
N GLU A 30 12.05 8.19 7.73
CA GLU A 30 10.97 8.03 6.76
C GLU A 30 10.18 9.33 6.74
N VAL A 31 10.25 10.05 5.63
CA VAL A 31 9.59 11.35 5.42
C VAL A 31 8.84 11.33 4.10
N GLU A 32 7.72 12.05 4.02
CA GLU A 32 6.91 12.12 2.80
C GLU A 32 7.60 12.93 1.70
N ASP A 33 8.11 14.11 2.05
CA ASP A 33 8.84 14.99 1.14
C ASP A 33 9.93 15.79 1.86
N LEU A 34 10.76 16.47 1.06
CA LEU A 34 11.85 17.34 1.52
C LEU A 34 11.65 18.80 1.08
N VAL A 35 10.42 19.22 0.77
CA VAL A 35 10.11 20.52 0.16
C VAL A 35 10.54 21.69 1.06
N VAL A 36 10.51 21.49 2.38
CA VAL A 36 10.90 22.49 3.38
C VAL A 36 12.33 22.31 3.90
N ALA A 37 13.05 21.30 3.42
CA ALA A 37 14.40 21.02 3.88
C ALA A 37 15.44 21.88 3.14
N SER A 38 16.41 22.44 3.87
CA SER A 38 17.49 23.18 3.22
C SER A 38 18.45 22.20 2.50
N PRO A 39 18.99 22.56 1.32
CA PRO A 39 19.97 21.72 0.61
C PRO A 39 21.16 21.32 1.48
N ALA A 40 21.60 22.22 2.37
CA ALA A 40 22.69 21.97 3.31
C ALA A 40 22.36 20.89 4.36
N THR A 41 21.08 20.71 4.71
CA THR A 41 20.65 19.67 5.66
C THR A 41 20.67 18.29 5.00
N VAL A 42 20.15 18.20 3.78
CA VAL A 42 19.98 16.91 3.09
C VAL A 42 21.25 16.43 2.39
N SER A 43 22.20 17.32 2.07
CA SER A 43 23.48 16.97 1.42
C SER A 43 24.39 16.07 2.26
N ARG A 44 24.11 15.95 3.57
CA ARG A 44 24.90 15.15 4.51
C ARG A 44 24.37 13.71 4.68
N CYS A 45 23.23 13.41 4.07
CA CYS A 45 22.55 12.12 4.21
C CYS A 45 22.49 11.39 2.87
N GLY A 46 22.57 10.05 2.92
CA GLY A 46 22.17 9.22 1.78
C GLY A 46 20.66 9.31 1.58
N MET A 47 20.22 9.54 0.36
CA MET A 47 18.80 9.68 0.01
C MET A 47 18.36 8.52 -0.87
N VAL A 48 17.29 7.83 -0.45
CA VAL A 48 16.63 6.79 -1.23
C VAL A 48 15.22 7.29 -1.53
N PHE A 49 14.95 7.56 -2.81
CA PHE A 49 13.61 7.94 -3.27
C PHE A 49 12.79 6.68 -3.52
N ASN A 50 11.58 6.66 -2.99
CA ASN A 50 10.65 5.54 -3.10
C ASN A 50 9.27 6.10 -3.45
N ASP A 51 8.80 5.90 -4.68
CA ASP A 51 7.42 6.22 -5.07
C ASP A 51 6.63 4.91 -5.24
N TYR A 52 5.40 4.88 -4.71
CA TYR A 52 4.50 3.74 -4.92
C TYR A 52 4.17 3.54 -6.41
N LYS A 53 4.28 4.59 -7.24
CA LYS A 53 4.07 4.51 -8.68
C LYS A 53 5.05 3.58 -9.37
N ASP A 54 6.28 3.46 -8.85
CA ASP A 54 7.30 2.57 -9.42
C ASP A 54 6.94 1.10 -9.20
N PHE A 55 6.29 0.79 -8.07
CA PHE A 55 5.85 -0.56 -7.73
C PHE A 55 4.44 -0.89 -8.22
N GLY A 56 3.60 0.12 -8.40
CA GLY A 56 2.19 -0.01 -8.75
C GLY A 56 1.37 -0.72 -7.66
N TRP A 57 0.18 -1.18 -8.03
CA TRP A 57 -0.76 -1.83 -7.11
C TRP A 57 -0.54 -3.34 -6.97
N ARG A 58 0.12 -3.98 -7.96
CA ARG A 58 0.24 -5.44 -8.09
C ARG A 58 0.92 -6.11 -6.88
N PRO A 59 2.08 -5.63 -6.38
CA PRO A 59 2.75 -6.27 -5.25
C PRO A 59 1.89 -6.31 -3.98
N TYR A 60 1.09 -5.26 -3.76
CA TYR A 60 0.17 -5.21 -2.63
C TYR A 60 -0.95 -6.24 -2.78
N VAL A 61 -1.61 -6.28 -3.95
CA VAL A 61 -2.70 -7.23 -4.21
C VAL A 61 -2.20 -8.67 -4.17
N ASP A 62 -1.00 -8.95 -4.70
CA ASP A 62 -0.39 -10.28 -4.63
C ASP A 62 -0.14 -10.73 -3.18
N SER A 63 0.42 -9.85 -2.35
CA SER A 63 0.59 -10.12 -0.91
C SER A 63 -0.75 -10.35 -0.21
N TRP A 64 -1.76 -9.54 -0.54
CA TRP A 64 -3.10 -9.70 0.01
C TRP A 64 -3.73 -11.04 -0.42
N LEU A 65 -3.65 -11.43 -1.70
CA LEU A 65 -4.15 -12.71 -2.20
C LEU A 65 -3.42 -13.91 -1.57
N GLN A 66 -2.11 -13.81 -1.36
CA GLN A 66 -1.34 -14.83 -0.62
C GLN A 66 -1.86 -14.99 0.81
N SER A 67 -2.17 -13.89 1.51
CA SER A 67 -2.73 -13.94 2.86
C SER A 67 -4.11 -14.62 2.92
N GLN A 68 -4.90 -14.55 1.84
CA GLN A 68 -6.19 -15.25 1.74
C GLN A 68 -6.04 -16.73 1.38
N THR A 69 -4.98 -17.11 0.65
CA THR A 69 -4.69 -18.50 0.27
C THR A 69 -4.47 -19.38 1.50
N ASN A 70 -3.83 -18.82 2.54
CA ASN A 70 -3.60 -19.49 3.82
C ASN A 70 -4.88 -19.85 4.60
N LYS A 71 -6.03 -19.28 4.21
CA LYS A 71 -7.35 -19.55 4.82
C LYS A 71 -8.18 -20.57 4.04
N ASN A 72 -7.55 -21.40 3.21
CA ASN A 72 -8.19 -22.40 2.33
C ASN A 72 -9.08 -21.85 1.21
N TYR A 73 -8.99 -20.56 0.88
CA TYR A 73 -9.77 -19.93 -0.21
C TYR A 73 -9.04 -19.96 -1.57
N LYS A 74 -8.42 -21.08 -1.96
CA LYS A 74 -7.62 -21.18 -3.20
C LYS A 74 -8.40 -20.77 -4.45
N ARG A 75 -9.67 -21.16 -4.53
CA ARG A 75 -10.53 -20.87 -5.69
C ARG A 75 -10.93 -19.41 -5.78
N PHE A 76 -11.28 -18.79 -4.66
CA PHE A 76 -11.54 -17.36 -4.55
C PHE A 76 -10.33 -16.54 -5.03
N VAL A 77 -9.12 -16.92 -4.61
CA VAL A 77 -7.89 -16.24 -5.03
C VAL A 77 -7.72 -16.25 -6.54
N SER A 78 -8.07 -17.36 -7.21
CA SER A 78 -8.03 -17.46 -8.68
C SER A 78 -9.01 -16.50 -9.36
N TYR A 79 -10.27 -16.46 -8.90
CA TYR A 79 -11.27 -15.53 -9.44
C TYR A 79 -10.90 -14.07 -9.20
N MET A 80 -10.48 -13.74 -7.99
CA MET A 80 -10.07 -12.38 -7.64
C MET A 80 -8.88 -11.92 -8.47
N ARG A 81 -7.86 -12.77 -8.65
CA ARG A 81 -6.72 -12.47 -9.51
C ARG A 81 -7.17 -12.10 -10.92
N SER A 82 -8.03 -12.93 -11.52
CA SER A 82 -8.60 -12.65 -12.85
C SER A 82 -9.37 -11.33 -12.89
N HIS A 83 -10.16 -11.02 -11.85
CA HIS A 83 -10.90 -9.76 -11.79
C HIS A 83 -10.00 -8.53 -11.65
N PHE A 84 -8.99 -8.59 -10.77
CA PHE A 84 -8.00 -7.52 -10.62
C PHE A 84 -7.26 -7.26 -11.93
N ASP A 85 -6.78 -8.31 -12.61
CA ASP A 85 -6.07 -8.17 -13.88
C ASP A 85 -6.95 -7.65 -15.03
N THR A 86 -8.24 -7.98 -15.02
CA THR A 86 -9.16 -7.58 -16.10
C THR A 86 -9.66 -6.15 -15.93
N TYR A 87 -9.97 -5.75 -14.69
CA TYR A 87 -10.75 -4.54 -14.43
C TYR A 87 -9.95 -3.43 -13.76
N LEU A 88 -8.96 -3.74 -12.92
CA LEU A 88 -8.39 -2.72 -12.04
C LEU A 88 -7.62 -1.65 -12.81
N ASP A 89 -6.81 -2.02 -13.79
CA ASP A 89 -6.06 -1.07 -14.62
C ASP A 89 -7.04 -0.15 -15.40
N ILE A 90 -8.10 -0.71 -15.98
CA ILE A 90 -9.13 0.05 -16.72
C ILE A 90 -9.86 1.02 -15.77
N THR A 91 -10.22 0.57 -14.57
CA THR A 91 -10.93 1.40 -13.58
C THR A 91 -10.05 2.53 -13.05
N LEU A 92 -8.76 2.27 -12.80
CA LEU A 92 -7.81 3.29 -12.37
C LEU A 92 -7.58 4.34 -13.47
N ASP A 93 -7.43 3.92 -14.73
CA ASP A 93 -7.34 4.83 -15.87
C ASP A 93 -8.61 5.66 -16.04
N PHE A 94 -9.78 5.02 -15.95
CA PHE A 94 -11.05 5.72 -16.03
C PHE A 94 -11.17 6.77 -14.92
N LYS A 95 -10.84 6.42 -13.67
CA LYS A 95 -10.81 7.32 -12.53
C LYS A 95 -9.91 8.53 -12.82
N ARG A 96 -8.68 8.28 -13.27
CA ARG A 96 -7.66 9.33 -13.52
C ARG A 96 -8.08 10.28 -14.64
N LEU A 97 -8.73 9.78 -15.69
CA LEU A 97 -9.02 10.54 -16.90
C LEU A 97 -10.42 11.19 -16.89
N ASN A 98 -11.40 10.59 -16.20
CA ASN A 98 -12.80 10.97 -16.32
C ASN A 98 -13.45 11.41 -15.01
N CYS A 99 -12.84 11.13 -13.86
CA CYS A 99 -13.41 11.50 -12.55
C CYS A 99 -12.74 12.75 -11.98
N VAL A 100 -13.52 13.58 -11.31
CA VAL A 100 -13.03 14.71 -10.53
C VAL A 100 -13.04 14.32 -9.05
N GLU A 101 -11.87 14.27 -8.44
CA GLU A 101 -11.72 14.00 -7.01
C GLU A 101 -11.73 15.30 -6.20
N ILE A 102 -12.68 15.44 -5.27
CA ILE A 102 -12.71 16.57 -4.32
C ILE A 102 -11.48 16.52 -3.41
N VAL A 103 -11.10 15.32 -3.00
CA VAL A 103 -9.89 15.03 -2.23
C VAL A 103 -9.10 13.98 -3.01
N PRO A 104 -7.86 14.27 -3.45
CA PRO A 104 -7.08 13.35 -4.26
C PRO A 104 -6.71 12.11 -3.43
N VAL A 105 -7.07 10.92 -3.94
CA VAL A 105 -6.72 9.65 -3.31
C VAL A 105 -5.65 8.94 -4.13
N PRO A 106 -4.47 8.63 -3.56
CA PRO A 106 -3.46 7.82 -4.23
C PRO A 106 -4.03 6.49 -4.71
N GLU A 107 -3.64 6.03 -5.89
CA GLU A 107 -4.16 4.79 -6.50
C GLU A 107 -4.02 3.59 -5.56
N LEU A 108 -2.85 3.45 -4.92
CA LEU A 108 -2.61 2.38 -3.96
C LEU A 108 -3.56 2.43 -2.75
N CYS A 109 -3.96 3.62 -2.30
CA CYS A 109 -4.93 3.77 -1.21
C CYS A 109 -6.33 3.35 -1.65
N ALA A 110 -6.74 3.67 -2.88
CA ALA A 110 -8.00 3.20 -3.45
C ALA A 110 -8.03 1.67 -3.54
N VAL A 111 -6.94 1.05 -4.03
CA VAL A 111 -6.82 -0.41 -4.12
C VAL A 111 -6.82 -1.06 -2.73
N LYS A 112 -6.11 -0.49 -1.75
CA LYS A 112 -6.15 -0.93 -0.35
C LYS A 112 -7.57 -0.94 0.22
N SER A 113 -8.33 0.11 -0.04
CA SER A 113 -9.73 0.22 0.40
C SER A 113 -10.62 -0.82 -0.28
N LEU A 114 -10.45 -1.04 -1.59
CA LEU A 114 -11.14 -2.10 -2.33
C LEU A 114 -10.85 -3.48 -1.74
N CYS A 115 -9.57 -3.82 -1.49
CA CYS A 115 -9.19 -5.09 -0.85
C CYS A 115 -9.84 -5.29 0.53
N LYS A 116 -9.90 -4.23 1.35
CA LYS A 116 -10.58 -4.27 2.66
C LYS A 116 -12.07 -4.51 2.52
N LEU A 117 -12.72 -3.83 1.57
CA LEU A 117 -14.14 -4.00 1.30
C LEU A 117 -14.45 -5.44 0.86
N LEU A 118 -13.67 -5.96 -0.10
CA LEU A 118 -13.79 -7.33 -0.59
C LEU A 118 -13.56 -8.36 0.53
N GLN A 119 -12.65 -8.10 1.46
CA GLN A 119 -12.43 -8.98 2.61
C GLN A 119 -13.66 -9.04 3.55
N CYS A 120 -14.45 -7.97 3.62
CA CYS A 120 -15.69 -7.94 4.40
C CYS A 120 -16.85 -8.60 3.63
N LEU A 121 -16.97 -8.32 2.33
CA LEU A 121 -18.11 -8.75 1.52
C LEU A 121 -17.96 -10.17 0.99
N ALA A 122 -16.78 -10.55 0.50
CA ALA A 122 -16.54 -11.85 -0.12
C ALA A 122 -16.32 -12.98 0.91
N ARG A 123 -17.26 -13.09 1.85
CA ARG A 123 -17.37 -14.19 2.79
C ARG A 123 -18.39 -15.20 2.26
N PRO A 124 -18.17 -16.52 2.46
CA PRO A 124 -19.16 -17.54 2.07
C PRO A 124 -20.55 -17.30 2.67
N GLU A 125 -20.62 -16.68 3.85
CA GLU A 125 -21.84 -16.32 4.57
C GLU A 125 -22.70 -15.28 3.85
N ASN A 126 -22.09 -14.42 3.03
CA ASN A 126 -22.75 -13.34 2.32
C ASN A 126 -23.24 -13.76 0.93
N CYS A 127 -23.00 -15.00 0.52
CA CYS A 127 -23.43 -15.52 -0.77
C CYS A 127 -24.94 -15.83 -0.73
N PHE A 128 -25.70 -15.22 -1.63
CA PHE A 128 -27.12 -15.49 -1.78
C PHE A 128 -27.32 -16.85 -2.46
N GLY A 129 -27.76 -17.85 -1.70
CA GLY A 129 -28.09 -19.19 -2.20
C GLY A 129 -28.25 -20.20 -1.06
N GLN A 130 -29.26 -21.07 -1.13
CA GLN A 130 -29.47 -22.15 -0.14
C GLN A 130 -28.32 -23.18 -0.17
N ASP A 131 -27.59 -23.28 -1.28
CA ASP A 131 -26.42 -24.14 -1.43
C ASP A 131 -25.11 -23.36 -1.29
N ARG A 132 -24.45 -23.56 -0.14
CA ARG A 132 -23.12 -23.01 0.17
C ARG A 132 -22.01 -23.57 -0.74
N ASN A 133 -22.35 -24.54 -1.59
CA ASN A 133 -21.45 -25.24 -2.50
C ASN A 133 -21.68 -24.91 -3.98
N ASP A 134 -22.62 -24.00 -4.32
CA ASP A 134 -22.76 -23.55 -5.70
C ASP A 134 -21.63 -22.60 -6.10
N ILE A 135 -20.64 -23.25 -6.70
CA ILE A 135 -19.37 -22.73 -7.16
C ILE A 135 -19.52 -21.62 -8.21
N ASP A 136 -20.51 -21.75 -9.09
CA ASP A 136 -20.68 -20.83 -10.22
C ASP A 136 -21.39 -19.56 -9.76
N THR A 137 -22.35 -19.70 -8.84
CA THR A 137 -22.98 -18.58 -8.15
C THR A 137 -21.96 -17.79 -7.33
N PHE A 138 -21.02 -18.45 -6.62
CA PHE A 138 -19.97 -17.75 -5.88
C PHE A 138 -19.07 -16.90 -6.79
N GLY A 139 -18.59 -17.47 -7.91
CA GLY A 139 -17.75 -16.74 -8.87
C GLY A 139 -18.48 -15.57 -9.54
N TYR A 140 -19.77 -15.74 -9.84
CA TYR A 140 -20.61 -14.67 -10.37
C TYR A 140 -20.83 -13.54 -9.35
N MET A 141 -21.11 -13.88 -8.09
CA MET A 141 -21.30 -12.89 -7.02
C MET A 141 -20.01 -12.11 -6.74
N THR A 142 -18.85 -12.77 -6.75
CA THR A 142 -17.56 -12.06 -6.57
C THR A 142 -17.30 -11.05 -7.68
N LYS A 143 -17.71 -11.35 -8.91
CA LYS A 143 -17.62 -10.41 -10.03
C LYS A 143 -18.55 -9.21 -9.83
N LEU A 144 -19.79 -9.44 -9.40
CA LEU A 144 -20.73 -8.35 -9.11
C LEU A 144 -20.22 -7.44 -7.98
N TRP A 145 -19.74 -8.02 -6.88
CA TRP A 145 -19.15 -7.26 -5.78
C TRP A 145 -17.87 -6.52 -6.15
N PHE A 146 -17.16 -6.96 -7.20
CA PHE A 146 -16.01 -6.23 -7.71
C PHE A 146 -16.42 -5.01 -8.55
N LEU A 147 -17.52 -5.11 -9.31
CA LEU A 147 -17.91 -4.10 -10.32
C LEU A 147 -18.90 -3.04 -9.84
N PHE A 148 -19.76 -3.35 -8.87
CA PHE A 148 -20.86 -2.46 -8.47
C PHE A 148 -20.50 -1.42 -7.40
N TRP A 149 -19.22 -1.27 -7.06
CA TRP A 149 -18.75 -0.36 -6.00
C TRP A 149 -17.62 0.56 -6.48
#